data_AF-A0A974YQF2-F1
#
_entry.id   AF-A0A974YQF2-F1
#
_cell.length_a   1.000
_cell.length_b   1.000
_cell.length_c   1.000
_cell.angle_alpha   90.00
_cell.angle_beta   90.00
_cell.angle_gamma   90.00
#
_symmetry.space_group_name_H-M   'P 1'
#
loop_
_entity.id
_entity.type
_entity.pdbx_description
1 polymer ?
#
loop_
_entity_poly.entity_id
_entity_poly.type
_entity_poly.pdbx_seq_one_letter_code
_entity_poly.pdbx_strand_id
1 'polypeptide(L)'
;MRTPAPSDCLRAARALTGLSQREAAARAKTSQNTLSAAESSRPVLTETNLLIVDFYLNQGIELLGETAIGKEPLRTGARWVAPQNPDASEEVKKGFRSQKFPISFRAARALLEMDQAQVAEAAGLTVAIIQNLERGRLSAGPLETLRNWYEKHGVDFLGWGDAASSNYYGVGVRWKSHGRGTEDV
;
A
#
# COMPACT_ATOMS: atom_id res chain seq x y z
N MET A 1 10.22 -21.30 0.39
CA MET A 1 11.05 -20.51 -0.54
C MET A 1 10.52 -19.08 -0.48
N ARG A 2 11.35 -18.06 -0.23
CA ARG A 2 10.88 -16.65 -0.20
C ARG A 2 10.83 -16.12 -1.63
N THR A 3 9.77 -15.41 -1.97
CA THR A 3 9.56 -14.87 -3.32
C THR A 3 9.86 -13.37 -3.31
N PRO A 4 10.63 -12.85 -4.28
CA PRO A 4 10.81 -11.41 -4.41
C PRO A 4 9.46 -10.71 -4.62
N ALA A 5 9.32 -9.53 -4.02
CA ALA A 5 8.10 -8.75 -4.15
C ALA A 5 8.13 -7.87 -5.41
N PRO A 6 7.00 -7.77 -6.13
CA PRO A 6 6.80 -6.80 -7.20
C PRO A 6 6.95 -5.35 -6.72
N SER A 7 7.28 -4.46 -7.65
CA SER A 7 7.46 -3.02 -7.39
C SER A 7 6.23 -2.37 -6.75
N ASP A 8 5.04 -2.74 -7.20
CA ASP A 8 3.74 -2.33 -6.65
C ASP A 8 3.66 -2.55 -5.13
N CYS A 9 4.02 -3.75 -4.67
CA CYS A 9 4.00 -4.12 -3.26
C CYS A 9 4.97 -3.24 -2.46
N LEU A 10 6.16 -3.01 -2.99
CA LEU A 10 7.20 -2.21 -2.33
C LEU A 10 6.80 -0.73 -2.21
N ARG A 11 6.21 -0.16 -3.27
CA ARG A 11 5.69 1.22 -3.26
C ARG A 11 4.54 1.39 -2.27
N ALA A 12 3.57 0.47 -2.29
CA ALA A 12 2.46 0.47 -1.36
C ALA A 12 2.94 0.34 0.10
N ALA A 13 3.88 -0.58 0.36
CA ALA A 13 4.48 -0.77 1.68
C ALA A 13 5.20 0.50 2.17
N ARG A 14 6.04 1.12 1.33
CA ARG A 14 6.71 2.38 1.68
C ARG A 14 5.68 3.46 2.02
N ALA A 15 4.65 3.61 1.19
CA ALA A 15 3.60 4.58 1.41
C ALA A 15 2.78 4.31 2.68
N LEU A 16 2.57 3.06 3.08
CA LEU A 16 1.94 2.73 4.36
C LEU A 16 2.81 3.16 5.54
N THR A 17 4.11 2.85 5.50
CA THR A 17 5.06 3.26 6.56
C THR A 17 5.29 4.77 6.64
N GLY A 18 5.00 5.50 5.55
CA GLY A 18 5.22 6.95 5.47
C GLY A 18 6.68 7.36 5.38
N LEU A 19 7.58 6.42 5.10
CA LEU A 19 9.02 6.66 4.96
C LEU A 19 9.35 7.24 3.57
N SER A 20 10.36 8.10 3.53
CA SER A 20 11.02 8.43 2.27
C SER A 20 11.81 7.23 1.74
N GLN A 21 12.12 7.20 0.44
CA GLN A 21 12.99 6.16 -0.13
C GLN A 21 14.35 6.13 0.55
N ARG A 22 14.91 7.29 0.92
CA ARG A 22 16.19 7.36 1.63
C ARG A 22 16.13 6.67 2.99
N GLU A 23 15.10 6.93 3.77
CA GLU A 23 14.93 6.33 5.10
C GLU A 23 14.64 4.83 5.03
N ALA A 24 13.76 4.42 4.10
CA ALA A 24 13.45 3.01 3.90
C ALA A 24 14.69 2.23 3.45
N ALA A 25 15.47 2.77 2.51
CA ALA A 25 16.72 2.14 2.05
C ALA A 25 17.74 2.01 3.17
N ALA A 26 17.96 3.07 3.96
CA ALA A 26 18.88 3.04 5.09
C ALA A 26 18.50 1.97 6.12
N ARG A 27 17.20 1.86 6.44
CA ARG A 27 16.69 0.84 7.39
C ARG A 27 16.73 -0.57 6.82
N ALA A 28 16.52 -0.72 5.51
CA ALA A 28 16.67 -1.99 4.79
C ALA A 28 18.14 -2.35 4.48
N LYS A 29 19.11 -1.54 4.95
CA LYS A 29 20.56 -1.74 4.72
C LYS A 29 20.91 -1.82 3.23
N THR A 30 20.26 -1.01 2.41
CA THR A 30 20.51 -0.89 0.97
C THR A 30 20.68 0.57 0.56
N SER A 31 21.00 0.82 -0.71
CA SER A 31 21.10 2.18 -1.25
C SER A 31 19.75 2.72 -1.68
N GLN A 32 19.58 4.05 -1.62
CA GLN A 32 18.37 4.71 -2.14
C GLN A 32 18.14 4.40 -3.63
N ASN A 33 19.22 4.35 -4.43
CA ASN A 33 19.13 4.03 -5.84
C ASN A 33 18.59 2.61 -6.06
N THR A 34 19.03 1.65 -5.25
CA THR A 34 18.56 0.26 -5.33
C THR A 34 17.09 0.13 -4.94
N LEU A 35 16.65 0.81 -3.88
CA LEU A 35 15.23 0.83 -3.51
C LEU A 35 14.39 1.49 -4.61
N SER A 36 14.85 2.60 -5.17
CA SER A 36 14.17 3.28 -6.28
C SER A 36 14.06 2.39 -7.51
N ALA A 37 15.12 1.65 -7.86
CA ALA A 37 15.10 0.67 -8.94
C ALA A 37 14.08 -0.44 -8.68
N ALA A 38 14.06 -1.02 -7.47
CA ALA A 38 13.10 -2.04 -7.06
C ALA A 38 11.65 -1.53 -7.11
N GLU A 39 11.42 -0.28 -6.68
CA GLU A 39 10.12 0.39 -6.74
C GLU A 39 9.71 0.82 -8.15
N SER A 40 10.60 0.80 -9.15
CA SER A 40 10.33 1.25 -10.53
C SER A 40 10.33 0.10 -11.55
N SER A 41 10.18 -1.15 -11.08
CA SER A 41 10.27 -2.37 -11.90
C SER A 41 11.59 -2.52 -12.66
N ARG A 42 12.66 -1.83 -12.24
CA ARG A 42 13.99 -1.99 -12.81
C ARG A 42 14.64 -3.24 -12.20
N PRO A 43 15.50 -3.95 -12.96
CA PRO A 43 16.15 -5.14 -12.47
C PRO A 43 17.00 -4.82 -11.23
N VAL A 44 16.76 -5.57 -10.17
CA VAL A 44 17.55 -5.60 -8.94
C VAL A 44 17.90 -7.04 -8.61
N LEU A 45 19.02 -7.24 -7.90
CA LEU A 45 19.39 -8.57 -7.44
C LEU A 45 18.29 -9.14 -6.54
N THR A 46 17.95 -10.42 -6.74
CA THR A 46 16.92 -11.11 -5.96
C THR A 46 17.20 -11.02 -4.46
N GLU A 47 18.45 -11.19 -4.05
CA GLU A 47 18.86 -11.06 -2.65
C GLU A 47 18.57 -9.67 -2.10
N THR A 48 18.82 -8.61 -2.87
CA THR A 48 18.52 -7.25 -2.42
C THR A 48 17.02 -6.99 -2.34
N ASN A 49 16.22 -7.52 -3.27
CA ASN A 49 14.76 -7.46 -3.16
C ASN A 49 14.28 -8.16 -1.88
N LEU A 50 14.82 -9.35 -1.58
CA LEU A 50 14.50 -10.10 -0.36
C LEU A 50 14.89 -9.34 0.92
N LEU A 51 15.99 -8.58 0.93
CA LEU A 51 16.33 -7.70 2.06
C LEU A 51 15.27 -6.59 2.27
N ILE A 52 14.77 -6.00 1.20
CA ILE A 52 13.70 -4.99 1.26
C ILE A 52 12.39 -5.63 1.73
N VAL A 53 12.07 -6.84 1.26
CA VAL A 53 10.92 -7.63 1.72
C VAL A 53 11.02 -7.88 3.23
N ASP A 54 12.14 -8.43 3.70
CA ASP A 54 12.36 -8.74 5.11
C ASP A 54 12.26 -7.46 5.97
N PHE A 55 12.76 -6.32 5.48
CA PHE A 55 12.58 -5.03 6.15
C PHE A 55 11.10 -4.68 6.36
N TYR A 56 10.27 -4.75 5.32
CA TYR A 56 8.84 -4.41 5.44
C TYR A 56 8.07 -5.42 6.30
N LEU A 57 8.36 -6.72 6.16
CA LEU A 57 7.79 -7.75 7.04
C LEU A 57 8.09 -7.46 8.52
N ASN A 58 9.33 -7.08 8.84
CA ASN A 58 9.73 -6.71 10.20
C ASN A 58 9.11 -5.41 10.71
N GLN A 59 8.60 -4.54 9.83
CA GLN A 59 7.80 -3.37 10.23
C GLN A 59 6.34 -3.74 10.55
N GLY A 60 5.92 -4.98 10.26
CA GLY A 60 4.54 -5.44 10.37
C GLY A 60 3.71 -5.22 9.11
N ILE A 61 4.35 -5.11 7.94
CA ILE A 61 3.67 -5.08 6.63
C ILE A 61 3.54 -6.51 6.11
N GLU A 62 2.38 -6.83 5.56
CA GLU A 62 2.12 -8.00 4.73
C GLU A 62 2.13 -7.56 3.26
N LEU A 63 3.04 -8.12 2.47
CA LEU A 63 3.08 -7.91 1.02
C LEU A 63 2.13 -8.91 0.36
N LEU A 64 1.25 -8.39 -0.49
CA LEU A 64 0.17 -9.16 -1.11
C LEU A 64 0.48 -9.44 -2.57
N GLY A 65 0.03 -10.58 -3.06
CA GLY A 65 0.09 -10.97 -4.46
C GLY A 65 -0.32 -12.42 -4.64
N GLU A 66 -1.03 -12.70 -5.72
CA GLU A 66 -1.38 -14.05 -6.18
C GLU A 66 -0.45 -14.42 -7.33
N THR A 67 0.39 -15.43 -7.13
CA THR A 67 1.33 -15.89 -8.15
C THR A 67 0.79 -17.14 -8.84
N ALA A 68 0.81 -17.14 -10.16
CA ALA A 68 0.65 -18.34 -10.97
C ALA A 68 1.95 -18.58 -11.75
N ILE A 69 2.36 -19.84 -11.88
CA ILE A 69 3.60 -20.21 -12.56
C ILE A 69 3.56 -19.67 -14.01
N GLY A 70 4.59 -18.89 -14.38
CA GLY A 70 4.72 -18.30 -15.71
C GLY A 70 3.81 -17.09 -15.99
N LYS A 71 3.07 -16.58 -14.99
CA LYS A 71 2.23 -15.39 -15.12
C LYS A 71 2.73 -14.27 -14.21
N GLU A 72 2.40 -13.04 -14.58
CA GLU A 72 2.62 -11.91 -13.70
C GLU A 72 1.78 -12.06 -12.41
N PRO A 73 2.32 -11.65 -11.25
CA PRO A 73 1.58 -11.68 -10.00
C PRO A 73 0.36 -10.75 -10.08
N LEU A 74 -0.80 -11.31 -9.75
CA LEU A 74 -2.07 -10.59 -9.71
C LEU A 74 -2.32 -10.05 -8.29
N ARG A 75 -3.20 -9.05 -8.19
CA ARG A 75 -3.65 -8.48 -6.89
C ARG A 75 -2.50 -8.06 -5.98
N THR A 76 -1.43 -7.55 -6.59
CA THR A 76 -0.25 -7.07 -5.88
C THR A 76 -0.61 -5.86 -5.03
N GLY A 77 0.04 -5.73 -3.88
CA GLY A 77 -0.23 -4.67 -2.92
C GLY A 77 0.47 -4.87 -1.60
N ALA A 78 0.05 -4.11 -0.60
CA ALA A 78 0.56 -4.23 0.76
C ALA A 78 -0.51 -3.80 1.77
N ARG A 79 -0.48 -4.40 2.96
CA ARG A 79 -1.28 -3.97 4.10
C ARG A 79 -0.51 -4.12 5.41
N TRP A 80 -0.99 -3.48 6.47
CA TRP A 80 -0.53 -3.85 7.81
C TRP A 80 -1.00 -5.26 8.15
N VAL A 81 -0.18 -6.03 8.87
CA VAL A 81 -0.62 -7.30 9.43
C VAL A 81 -1.77 -7.02 10.41
N ALA A 82 -2.81 -7.85 10.35
CA ALA A 82 -4.01 -7.72 11.17
C ALA A 82 -4.30 -9.04 11.90
N PRO A 83 -5.06 -9.00 13.02
CA PRO A 83 -5.70 -10.20 13.53
C PRO A 83 -6.58 -10.84 12.46
N GLN A 84 -6.61 -12.18 12.43
CA GLN A 84 -7.44 -12.92 11.46
C GLN A 84 -8.94 -12.69 11.66
N ASN A 85 -9.37 -12.51 12.90
CA ASN A 85 -10.77 -12.30 13.26
C ASN A 85 -10.95 -10.90 13.88
N PRO A 86 -11.91 -10.08 13.40
CA PRO A 86 -12.35 -8.87 14.08
C PRO A 86 -12.69 -9.05 15.56
N ASP A 87 -13.21 -10.22 15.93
CA ASP A 87 -13.61 -10.58 17.30
C ASP A 87 -12.45 -11.09 18.17
N ALA A 88 -11.20 -10.94 17.72
CA ALA A 88 -10.03 -11.30 18.53
C ALA A 88 -10.01 -10.50 19.85
N SER A 89 -9.44 -11.08 20.90
CA SER A 89 -9.35 -10.40 22.20
C SER A 89 -8.45 -9.16 22.13
N GLU A 90 -8.64 -8.22 23.05
CA GLU A 90 -7.85 -6.98 23.10
C GLU A 90 -6.35 -7.24 23.31
N GLU A 91 -5.99 -8.31 24.02
CA GLU A 91 -4.61 -8.74 24.21
C GLU A 91 -3.95 -9.13 22.89
N VAL A 92 -4.69 -9.81 22.02
CA VAL A 92 -4.23 -10.17 20.68
C VAL A 92 -4.11 -8.91 19.83
N LYS A 93 -5.12 -8.04 19.84
CA LYS A 93 -5.15 -6.79 19.05
C LYS A 93 -3.99 -5.84 19.40
N LYS A 94 -3.52 -5.81 20.66
CA LYS A 94 -2.36 -5.00 21.09
C LYS A 94 -1.06 -5.37 20.39
N GLY A 95 -0.92 -6.59 19.89
CA GLY A 95 0.24 -7.04 19.11
C GLY A 95 0.28 -6.50 17.68
N PHE A 96 -0.81 -5.91 17.19
CA PHE A 96 -0.93 -5.43 15.82
C PHE A 96 -0.95 -3.91 15.76
N ARG A 97 -0.48 -3.37 14.64
CA ARG A 97 -0.57 -1.94 14.38
C ARG A 97 -2.01 -1.56 14.07
N SER A 98 -2.57 -0.68 14.90
CA SER A 98 -3.82 0.00 14.61
C SER A 98 -3.60 1.31 13.87
N GLN A 99 -4.60 1.71 13.09
CA GLN A 99 -4.68 2.99 12.39
C GLN A 99 -5.94 3.74 12.84
N LYS A 100 -5.90 5.07 12.75
CA LYS A 100 -7.07 5.93 13.05
C LYS A 100 -8.02 6.07 11.87
N PHE A 101 -7.62 5.62 10.69
CA PHE A 101 -8.37 5.77 9.46
C PHE A 101 -8.49 4.41 8.76
N PRO A 102 -9.64 4.10 8.14
CA PRO A 102 -9.87 2.82 7.48
C PRO A 102 -9.04 2.62 6.21
N ILE A 103 -8.59 3.72 5.60
CA ILE A 103 -8.08 3.76 4.24
C ILE A 103 -6.77 4.54 4.19
N SER A 104 -5.84 4.09 3.34
CA SER A 104 -4.61 4.82 3.02
C SER A 104 -4.61 5.29 1.56
N PHE A 105 -5.04 6.53 1.33
CA PHE A 105 -4.98 7.15 -0.01
C PHE A 105 -3.55 7.30 -0.53
N ARG A 106 -2.60 7.54 0.37
CA ARG A 106 -1.18 7.62 0.02
C ARG A 106 -0.66 6.29 -0.53
N ALA A 107 -1.09 5.17 0.04
CA ALA A 107 -0.73 3.84 -0.47
C ALA A 107 -1.41 3.56 -1.81
N ALA A 108 -2.68 3.91 -1.97
CA ALA A 108 -3.39 3.78 -3.24
C ALA A 108 -2.72 4.59 -4.35
N ARG A 109 -2.32 5.83 -4.05
CA ARG A 109 -1.57 6.67 -4.98
C ARG A 109 -0.24 6.05 -5.39
N ALA A 110 0.49 5.48 -4.42
CA ALA A 110 1.75 4.81 -4.70
C ALA A 110 1.58 3.54 -5.54
N LEU A 111 0.42 2.88 -5.45
CA LEU A 111 0.05 1.75 -6.30
C LEU A 111 -0.17 2.18 -7.76
N LEU A 112 -0.82 3.33 -7.98
CA LEU A 112 -1.04 3.91 -9.30
C LEU A 112 0.18 4.66 -9.89
N GLU A 113 1.26 4.85 -9.12
CA GLU A 113 2.45 5.64 -9.51
C GLU A 113 2.17 7.11 -9.84
N MET A 114 1.11 7.68 -9.27
CA MET A 114 0.74 9.06 -9.53
C MET A 114 1.25 10.01 -8.45
N ASP A 115 1.46 11.27 -8.81
CA ASP A 115 1.63 12.34 -7.83
C ASP A 115 0.26 12.91 -7.37
N GLN A 116 0.30 13.81 -6.39
CA GLN A 116 -0.93 14.39 -5.83
C GLN A 116 -1.65 15.31 -6.81
N ALA A 117 -0.94 15.94 -7.75
CA ALA A 117 -1.52 16.84 -8.74
C ALA A 117 -2.28 16.07 -9.81
N GLN A 118 -1.69 14.98 -10.31
CA GLN A 118 -2.32 14.09 -11.28
C GLN A 118 -3.61 13.46 -10.70
N VAL A 119 -3.58 12.99 -9.44
CA VAL A 119 -4.77 12.44 -8.78
C VAL A 119 -5.82 13.54 -8.54
N ALA A 120 -5.40 14.73 -8.12
CA ALA A 120 -6.31 15.85 -7.89
C ALA A 120 -7.07 16.20 -9.18
N GLU A 121 -6.35 16.37 -10.29
CA GLU A 121 -6.92 16.63 -11.60
C GLU A 121 -7.87 15.52 -12.03
N ALA A 122 -7.42 14.26 -11.99
CA ALA A 122 -8.22 13.11 -12.44
C ALA A 122 -9.47 12.86 -11.60
N ALA A 123 -9.44 13.18 -10.30
CA ALA A 123 -10.57 13.04 -9.39
C ALA A 123 -11.46 14.30 -9.31
N GLY A 124 -11.11 15.40 -10.00
CA GLY A 124 -11.83 16.67 -9.91
C GLY A 124 -11.75 17.34 -8.54
N LEU A 125 -10.64 17.12 -7.81
CA LEU A 125 -10.38 17.68 -6.48
C LEU A 125 -9.19 18.63 -6.53
N THR A 126 -8.99 19.41 -5.47
CA THR A 126 -7.79 20.24 -5.33
C THR A 126 -6.66 19.45 -4.68
N VAL A 127 -5.40 19.81 -4.98
CA VAL A 127 -4.22 19.20 -4.32
C VAL A 127 -4.28 19.34 -2.79
N ALA A 128 -4.80 20.46 -2.29
CA ALA A 128 -4.99 20.67 -0.86
C ALA A 128 -5.98 19.66 -0.24
N ILE A 129 -7.05 19.31 -0.96
CA ILE A 129 -7.99 18.27 -0.54
C ILE A 129 -7.27 16.91 -0.49
N ILE A 130 -6.53 16.54 -1.55
CA ILE A 130 -5.76 15.28 -1.57
C ILE A 130 -4.79 15.20 -0.39
N GLN A 131 -4.03 16.27 -0.13
CA GLN A 131 -3.09 16.33 1.00
C GLN A 131 -3.77 16.18 2.35
N ASN A 132 -4.94 16.79 2.54
CA ASN A 132 -5.71 16.67 3.76
C ASN A 132 -6.22 15.23 3.95
N LEU A 133 -6.77 14.62 2.90
CA LEU A 133 -7.25 13.24 2.92
C LEU A 133 -6.11 12.24 3.20
N GLU A 134 -4.94 12.41 2.58
CA GLU A 134 -3.76 11.57 2.83
C GLU A 134 -3.20 11.71 4.25
N ARG A 135 -3.43 12.84 4.91
CA ARG A 135 -3.09 13.08 6.32
C ARG A 135 -4.19 12.63 7.29
N GLY A 136 -5.28 12.05 6.78
CA GLY A 136 -6.41 11.60 7.60
C GLY A 136 -7.37 12.70 8.04
N ARG A 137 -7.33 13.88 7.41
CA ARG A 137 -8.35 14.91 7.61
C ARG A 137 -9.50 14.63 6.66
N LEU A 138 -10.42 13.79 7.14
CA LEU A 138 -11.52 13.24 6.36
C LEU A 138 -12.71 14.19 6.35
N SER A 139 -13.12 14.63 5.16
CA SER A 139 -14.42 15.24 4.89
C SER A 139 -15.24 14.28 4.03
N ALA A 140 -16.50 14.01 4.41
CA ALA A 140 -17.28 12.90 3.85
C ALA A 140 -17.37 12.92 2.31
N GLY A 141 -17.76 14.04 1.71
CA GLY A 141 -17.91 14.16 0.24
C GLY A 141 -16.60 13.93 -0.54
N PRO A 142 -15.51 14.67 -0.26
CA PRO A 142 -14.23 14.45 -0.92
C PRO A 142 -13.62 13.07 -0.66
N LEU A 143 -13.83 12.50 0.51
CA LEU A 143 -13.39 11.15 0.85
C LEU A 143 -14.06 10.10 -0.05
N GLU A 144 -15.39 10.13 -0.14
CA GLU A 144 -16.15 9.19 -0.97
C GLU A 144 -15.79 9.36 -2.45
N THR A 145 -15.66 10.60 -2.90
CA THR A 145 -15.26 10.92 -4.28
C THR A 145 -13.91 10.29 -4.62
N LEU A 146 -12.90 10.53 -3.77
CA LEU A 146 -11.56 10.00 -3.99
C LEU A 146 -11.52 8.47 -3.86
N ARG A 147 -12.23 7.90 -2.89
CA ARG A 147 -12.34 6.45 -2.72
C ARG A 147 -12.94 5.78 -3.96
N ASN A 148 -14.08 6.26 -4.42
CA ASN A 148 -14.77 5.72 -5.60
C ASN A 148 -13.89 5.84 -6.84
N TRP A 149 -13.17 6.95 -6.98
CA TRP A 149 -12.23 7.14 -8.08
C TRP A 149 -11.13 6.06 -8.07
N TYR A 150 -10.44 5.84 -6.95
CA TYR A 150 -9.43 4.78 -6.83
C TYR A 150 -10.01 3.38 -7.08
N GLU A 151 -11.18 3.11 -6.53
CA GLU A 151 -11.87 1.84 -6.68
C GLU A 151 -12.28 1.55 -8.12
N LYS A 152 -12.61 2.60 -8.90
CA LYS A 152 -12.86 2.52 -10.34
C LYS A 152 -11.57 2.27 -11.14
N HIS A 153 -10.43 2.77 -10.66
CA HIS A 153 -9.11 2.53 -11.26
C HIS A 153 -8.44 1.24 -10.74
N GLY A 154 -9.23 0.28 -10.27
CA GLY A 154 -8.74 -1.05 -9.93
C GLY A 154 -8.05 -1.16 -8.57
N VAL A 155 -8.08 -0.14 -7.71
CA VAL A 155 -7.53 -0.24 -6.35
C VAL A 155 -8.57 -0.83 -5.40
N ASP A 156 -8.18 -1.82 -4.62
CA ASP A 156 -8.93 -2.43 -3.52
C ASP A 156 -8.38 -1.92 -2.19
N PHE A 157 -9.22 -1.26 -1.40
CA PHE A 157 -8.84 -0.83 -0.05
C PHE A 157 -9.09 -1.96 0.95
N LEU A 158 -8.09 -2.22 1.78
CA LEU A 158 -8.10 -3.30 2.74
C LEU A 158 -8.16 -2.75 4.16
N GLY A 159 -8.65 -3.58 5.06
CA GLY A 159 -8.71 -3.32 6.50
C GLY A 159 -10.12 -3.50 7.04
N TRP A 160 -10.22 -3.57 8.35
CA TRP A 160 -11.47 -3.65 9.08
C TRP A 160 -11.40 -2.77 10.33
N GLY A 161 -12.55 -2.26 10.75
CA GLY A 161 -12.69 -1.40 11.92
C GLY A 161 -13.15 -2.18 13.13
N ASP A 162 -12.57 -1.89 14.29
CA ASP A 162 -13.05 -2.31 15.58
C ASP A 162 -13.99 -1.25 16.15
N ALA A 163 -15.27 -1.59 16.24
CA ALA A 163 -16.31 -0.67 16.71
C ALA A 163 -16.09 -0.22 18.17
N ALA A 164 -15.51 -1.07 19.01
CA ALA A 164 -15.28 -0.76 20.41
C ALA A 164 -14.16 0.28 20.61
N SER A 165 -13.10 0.19 19.81
CA SER A 165 -11.91 1.02 19.97
C SER A 165 -11.75 2.13 18.93
N SER A 166 -12.66 2.20 17.94
CA SER A 166 -12.58 3.11 16.80
C SER A 166 -11.22 3.06 16.09
N ASN A 167 -10.60 1.88 16.10
CA ASN A 167 -9.31 1.62 15.48
C ASN A 167 -9.51 0.72 14.26
N TYR A 168 -8.63 0.86 13.28
CA TYR A 168 -8.63 0.06 12.07
C TYR A 168 -7.39 -0.83 12.03
N TYR A 169 -7.59 -2.09 11.67
CA TYR A 169 -6.54 -3.08 11.51
C TYR A 169 -6.50 -3.56 10.06
N GLY A 170 -5.34 -4.02 9.61
CA GLY A 170 -5.21 -4.52 8.23
C GLY A 170 -5.27 -3.46 7.15
N VAL A 171 -5.12 -2.19 7.51
CA VAL A 171 -5.23 -1.07 6.56
C VAL A 171 -4.16 -1.22 5.49
N GLY A 172 -4.59 -1.18 4.23
CA GLY A 172 -3.72 -1.41 3.09
C GLY A 172 -4.43 -1.21 1.76
N VAL A 173 -3.71 -1.54 0.69
CA VAL A 173 -4.21 -1.47 -0.68
C VAL A 173 -3.67 -2.63 -1.51
N ARG A 174 -4.42 -3.04 -2.53
CA ARG A 174 -3.96 -3.95 -3.58
C ARG A 174 -4.72 -3.73 -4.88
N TRP A 175 -4.32 -4.38 -5.97
CA TRP A 175 -5.11 -4.39 -7.20
C TRP A 175 -6.34 -5.32 -7.13
N LYS A 176 -7.44 -4.91 -7.77
CA LYS A 176 -8.70 -5.66 -7.96
C LYS A 176 -8.60 -6.67 -9.11
N SER A 177 -7.72 -7.66 -9.03
CA SER A 177 -7.63 -8.86 -9.90
C SER A 177 -7.36 -8.65 -11.41
N HIS A 178 -7.85 -7.57 -12.01
CA HIS A 178 -7.48 -7.08 -13.33
C HIS A 178 -6.20 -6.27 -13.12
N GLY A 179 -5.06 -6.94 -13.30
CA GLY A 179 -3.77 -6.25 -13.38
C GLY A 179 -3.81 -5.14 -14.43
N ARG A 180 -2.90 -4.16 -14.30
CA ARG A 180 -2.67 -3.06 -15.25
C ARG A 180 -3.25 -3.38 -16.61
N GLY A 181 -4.25 -2.61 -17.04
CA GLY A 181 -4.67 -2.59 -18.43
C GLY A 181 -3.43 -2.40 -19.29
N THR A 182 -2.97 -3.50 -19.87
CA THR A 182 -2.23 -3.46 -21.12
C THR A 182 -3.30 -3.05 -22.12
N GLU A 183 -3.46 -1.74 -22.31
CA GLU A 183 -4.05 -1.24 -23.53
C GLU A 183 -3.03 -1.56 -24.63
N ASP A 184 -3.35 -2.63 -25.36
CA ASP A 184 -2.74 -2.96 -26.64
C ASP A 184 -2.84 -1.77 -27.60
N VAL A 185 -1.80 -1.67 -28.43
CA VAL A 185 -1.51 -0.73 -29.51
C VAL A 185 -2.73 -0.31 -30.35
#